data_AF-A0A6B2G5U6-F1
#
_entry.id   AF-A0A6B2G5U6-F1
#
_cell.length_a   1.000
_cell.length_b   1.000
_cell.length_c   1.000
_cell.angle_alpha   90.00
_cell.angle_beta   90.00
_cell.angle_gamma   90.00
#
_symmetry.space_group_name_H-M   'P 1'
#
loop_
_entity.id
_entity.type
_entity.pdbx_description
1 polymer ?
#
loop_
_entity_poly.entity_id
_entity_poly.type
_entity_poly.pdbx_seq_one_letter_code
_entity_poly.pdbx_strand_id
1 'polypeptide(L)'
;MKDMYNQVLKFGAMIVDSLRAYTQPVFIYIMPNGELRGGSWAVLDTCINPHYIELYSSEQSSANILEPSGLVAIKYRTKDIIKTICRLHKDISESDFDIISPDTNDSTSRQEYCKNQELLKSYKVVAENFAQLHDTPNRMLLKGVIREIVTWRDSRKFFYWRLKRRLYQQKVSFDLKTANPLINHESISNIIQSWFEEQNFNQNHLYLNDEKVVKWYQEVILSDKNTFYNDNIKYMSRQTSFNSIKTVLDTNPSILMDTMIYALQNATDSEKQEFMRIISKH
;
A
#
# COMPACT_ATOMS: atom_id res chain seq x y z
N MET A 1 4.32 -11.72 30.90
CA MET A 1 4.50 -10.38 31.52
C MET A 1 5.92 -9.83 31.38
N LYS A 2 6.95 -10.69 31.31
CA LYS A 2 8.36 -10.30 31.12
C LYS A 2 8.61 -9.44 29.88
N ASP A 3 8.03 -9.76 28.71
CA ASP A 3 8.29 -8.98 27.48
C ASP A 3 7.65 -7.59 27.49
N MET A 4 6.46 -7.49 28.08
CA MET A 4 5.81 -6.20 28.32
C MET A 4 6.63 -5.34 29.28
N TYR A 5 7.16 -5.93 30.35
CA TYR A 5 8.08 -5.26 31.26
C TYR A 5 9.38 -4.84 30.56
N ASN A 6 9.90 -5.69 29.67
CA ASN A 6 11.06 -5.42 28.83
C ASN A 6 10.76 -4.47 27.64
N GLN A 7 9.66 -3.72 27.70
CA GLN A 7 9.37 -2.62 26.78
C GLN A 7 9.15 -3.07 25.32
N VAL A 8 8.58 -4.26 25.08
CA VAL A 8 8.26 -4.74 23.72
C VAL A 8 7.45 -3.71 22.89
N LEU A 9 6.58 -2.94 23.53
CA LEU A 9 5.80 -1.87 22.88
C LEU A 9 6.69 -0.72 22.36
N LYS A 10 7.76 -0.38 23.09
CA LYS A 10 8.71 0.67 22.67
C LYS A 10 9.43 0.24 21.39
N PHE A 11 9.85 -1.02 21.30
CA PHE A 11 10.47 -1.56 20.10
C PHE A 11 9.50 -1.61 18.93
N GLY A 12 8.22 -1.92 19.18
CA GLY A 12 7.16 -1.83 18.16
C GLY A 12 7.01 -0.43 17.57
N ALA A 13 7.03 0.61 18.42
CA ALA A 13 6.98 2.00 17.97
C ALA A 13 8.22 2.40 17.13
N MET A 14 9.41 1.93 17.52
CA MET A 14 10.64 2.20 16.78
C MET A 14 10.61 1.63 15.34
N ILE A 15 9.90 0.53 15.11
CA ILE A 15 9.70 -0.02 13.75
C ILE A 15 8.87 0.97 12.90
N VAL A 16 7.78 1.49 13.46
CA VAL A 16 6.92 2.46 12.78
C VAL A 16 7.67 3.74 12.44
N ASP A 17 8.45 4.27 13.39
CA ASP A 17 9.27 5.47 13.17
C ASP A 17 10.30 5.23 12.05
N SER A 18 10.94 4.06 12.06
CA SER A 18 11.95 3.69 11.04
C SER A 18 11.32 3.55 9.66
N LEU A 19 10.16 2.89 9.54
CA LEU A 19 9.45 2.70 8.27
C LEU A 19 8.87 4.00 7.72
N ARG A 20 8.42 4.90 8.61
CA ARG A 20 7.97 6.25 8.24
C ARG A 20 9.09 7.09 7.62
N ALA A 21 10.29 7.02 8.19
CA ALA A 21 11.46 7.76 7.70
C ALA A 21 12.13 7.09 6.48
N TYR A 22 11.78 5.84 6.19
CA TYR A 22 12.41 5.07 5.12
C TYR A 22 12.04 5.62 3.73
N THR A 23 13.04 5.74 2.87
CA THR A 23 12.92 6.40 1.56
C THR A 23 13.11 5.45 0.37
N GLN A 24 13.28 4.15 0.60
CA GLN A 24 13.43 3.14 -0.46
C GLN A 24 12.22 2.20 -0.50
N PRO A 25 11.98 1.47 -1.61
CA PRO A 25 10.83 0.58 -1.74
C PRO A 25 10.91 -0.56 -0.73
N VAL A 26 9.80 -0.82 -0.03
CA VAL A 26 9.67 -1.92 0.93
C VAL A 26 8.57 -2.85 0.43
N PHE A 27 8.90 -4.13 0.29
CA PHE A 27 7.91 -5.15 -0.04
C PHE A 27 7.69 -6.05 1.17
N ILE A 28 6.42 -6.17 1.54
CA ILE A 28 5.99 -7.07 2.59
C ILE A 28 5.19 -8.15 1.89
N TYR A 29 5.65 -9.39 1.98
CA TYR A 29 5.01 -10.52 1.32
C TYR A 29 4.67 -11.60 2.33
N ILE A 30 3.38 -11.89 2.48
CA ILE A 30 2.91 -12.98 3.36
C ILE A 30 3.06 -14.30 2.60
N MET A 31 4.00 -15.13 3.07
CA MET A 31 4.35 -16.42 2.47
C MET A 31 3.18 -17.43 2.54
N PRO A 32 3.18 -18.52 1.74
CA PRO A 32 2.20 -19.60 1.89
C PRO A 32 2.17 -20.13 3.32
N ASN A 33 0.97 -20.36 3.86
CA ASN A 33 0.75 -20.75 5.27
C ASN A 33 1.31 -19.75 6.30
N GLY A 34 1.76 -18.57 5.86
CA GLY A 34 2.16 -17.49 6.72
C GLY A 34 0.94 -16.73 7.23
N GLU A 35 1.03 -16.25 8.45
CA GLU A 35 -0.02 -15.46 9.08
C GLU A 35 0.47 -14.09 9.51
N LEU A 36 -0.32 -13.05 9.21
CA LEU A 36 -0.08 -11.70 9.69
C LEU A 36 -1.25 -11.25 10.57
N ARG A 37 -1.00 -11.12 11.88
CA ARG A 37 -2.05 -10.92 12.88
C ARG A 37 -1.85 -9.66 13.70
N GLY A 38 -2.98 -9.07 14.13
CA GLY A 38 -3.06 -8.07 15.20
C GLY A 38 -1.99 -6.97 15.14
N GLY A 39 -1.22 -6.85 16.23
CA GLY A 39 -0.19 -5.82 16.37
C GLY A 39 0.97 -5.93 15.36
N SER A 40 1.28 -7.13 14.87
CA SER A 40 2.32 -7.32 13.85
C SER A 40 1.91 -6.72 12.51
N TRP A 41 0.62 -6.80 12.15
CA TRP A 41 0.12 -6.08 10.98
C TRP A 41 0.20 -4.57 11.22
N ALA A 42 -0.27 -4.09 12.38
CA ALA A 42 -0.35 -2.65 12.66
C ALA A 42 0.99 -1.92 12.49
N VAL A 43 2.12 -2.55 12.83
CA VAL A 43 3.46 -1.96 12.68
C VAL A 43 4.07 -2.11 11.29
N LEU A 44 3.45 -2.90 10.41
CA LEU A 44 3.88 -3.19 9.04
C LEU A 44 2.90 -2.66 7.98
N ASP A 45 1.87 -1.92 8.40
CA ASP A 45 0.80 -1.52 7.50
C ASP A 45 1.27 -0.52 6.44
N THR A 46 0.67 -0.61 5.25
CA THR A 46 1.00 0.29 4.14
C THR A 46 0.68 1.75 4.45
N CYS A 47 -0.28 2.03 5.35
CA CYS A 47 -0.63 3.39 5.74
C CYS A 47 0.50 4.14 6.46
N ILE A 48 1.50 3.44 7.01
CA ILE A 48 2.68 4.09 7.64
C ILE A 48 3.45 4.90 6.60
N ASN A 49 3.62 4.35 5.40
CA ASN A 49 4.34 4.98 4.32
C ASN A 49 3.85 4.47 2.95
N PRO A 50 2.69 4.98 2.48
CA PRO A 50 1.97 4.42 1.33
C PRO A 50 2.73 4.61 0.01
N HIS A 51 3.70 5.52 -0.02
CA HIS A 51 4.50 5.78 -1.22
C HIS A 51 5.62 4.76 -1.43
N TYR A 52 6.09 4.09 -0.38
CA TYR A 52 7.24 3.18 -0.46
C TYR A 52 6.90 1.74 -0.08
N ILE A 53 5.94 1.52 0.82
CA ILE A 53 5.55 0.20 1.31
C ILE A 53 4.46 -0.38 0.40
N GLU A 54 4.69 -1.60 -0.09
CA GLU A 54 3.68 -2.40 -0.79
C GLU A 54 3.50 -3.75 -0.08
N LEU A 55 2.25 -4.10 0.23
CA LEU A 55 1.89 -5.34 0.88
C LEU A 55 1.28 -6.32 -0.14
N TYR A 56 1.79 -7.54 -0.14
CA TYR A 56 1.41 -8.65 -1.00
C TYR A 56 1.14 -9.90 -0.17
N SER A 57 0.37 -10.82 -0.73
CA SER A 57 -0.07 -12.01 -0.02
C SER A 57 -0.08 -13.20 -0.96
N SER A 58 0.31 -14.36 -0.44
CA SER A 58 0.15 -15.65 -1.13
C SER A 58 -1.31 -16.12 -1.07
N GLU A 59 -1.75 -16.89 -2.05
CA GLU A 59 -3.10 -17.50 -2.11
C GLU A 59 -3.47 -18.30 -0.85
N GLN A 60 -2.47 -18.91 -0.19
CA GLN A 60 -2.63 -19.75 1.00
C GLN A 60 -2.24 -19.04 2.31
N SER A 61 -2.11 -17.71 2.30
CA SER A 61 -1.81 -16.96 3.53
C SER A 61 -3.07 -16.55 4.26
N SER A 62 -2.94 -16.16 5.53
CA SER A 62 -4.07 -15.68 6.34
C SER A 62 -3.71 -14.39 7.06
N ALA A 63 -4.65 -13.45 7.17
CA ALA A 63 -4.41 -12.26 7.95
C ALA A 63 -5.71 -11.68 8.52
N ASN A 64 -5.69 -11.37 9.81
CA ASN A 64 -6.78 -10.69 10.49
C ASN A 64 -6.32 -10.12 11.84
N ILE A 65 -7.20 -9.42 12.52
CA ILE A 65 -6.92 -8.81 13.83
C ILE A 65 -6.62 -9.88 14.89
N LEU A 66 -7.39 -10.97 14.90
CA LEU A 66 -7.26 -12.07 15.86
C LEU A 66 -7.12 -13.40 15.11
N GLU A 67 -6.64 -14.41 15.83
CA GLU A 67 -6.75 -15.80 15.40
C GLU A 67 -8.23 -16.25 15.38
N PRO A 68 -8.60 -17.23 14.53
CA PRO A 68 -9.98 -17.72 14.43
C PRO A 68 -10.58 -18.15 15.77
N SER A 69 -9.82 -18.89 16.58
CA SER A 69 -10.22 -19.34 17.92
C SER A 69 -10.53 -18.16 18.86
N GLY A 70 -9.68 -17.13 18.85
CA GLY A 70 -9.87 -15.91 19.61
C GLY A 70 -11.09 -15.10 19.14
N LEU A 71 -11.34 -15.05 17.84
CA LEU A 71 -12.52 -14.39 17.28
C LEU A 71 -13.81 -15.10 17.70
N VAL A 72 -13.85 -16.43 17.62
CA VAL A 72 -14.99 -17.26 18.04
C VAL A 72 -15.25 -17.08 19.53
N ALA A 73 -14.21 -17.13 20.37
CA ALA A 73 -14.34 -16.95 21.82
C ALA A 73 -14.99 -15.61 22.21
N ILE A 74 -14.78 -14.55 21.41
CA ILE A 74 -15.32 -13.21 21.68
C ILE A 74 -16.70 -13.02 21.04
N LYS A 75 -16.81 -13.28 19.73
CA LYS A 75 -17.97 -12.90 18.90
C LYS A 75 -18.97 -14.01 18.65
N TYR A 76 -18.57 -15.27 18.73
CA TYR A 76 -19.42 -16.42 18.41
C TYR A 76 -19.38 -17.41 19.56
N ARG A 77 -19.93 -16.97 20.69
CA ARG A 77 -19.80 -17.67 21.98
C ARG A 77 -20.63 -18.94 21.96
N THR A 78 -20.46 -19.78 22.99
CA THR A 78 -21.19 -21.05 23.14
C THR A 78 -22.71 -20.91 22.91
N LYS A 79 -23.32 -19.82 23.36
CA LYS A 79 -24.75 -19.53 23.16
C LYS A 79 -25.14 -19.42 21.67
N ASP A 80 -24.31 -18.78 20.85
CA ASP A 80 -24.55 -18.60 19.42
C ASP A 80 -24.28 -19.88 18.63
N ILE A 81 -23.32 -20.69 19.12
CA ILE A 81 -23.06 -22.03 18.60
C ILE A 81 -24.27 -22.93 18.87
N ILE A 82 -24.82 -22.93 20.08
CA ILE A 82 -26.03 -23.71 20.44
C ILE A 82 -27.21 -23.31 19.55
N LYS A 83 -27.46 -22.00 19.38
CA LYS A 83 -28.50 -21.51 18.44
C LYS A 83 -28.32 -22.06 17.03
N THR A 84 -27.07 -22.19 16.59
CA THR A 84 -26.75 -22.69 15.25
C THR A 84 -26.93 -24.20 15.14
N ILE A 85 -26.62 -24.94 16.21
CA ILE A 85 -26.93 -26.37 16.33
C ILE A 85 -28.45 -26.57 16.27
N CYS A 86 -29.23 -25.87 17.09
CA CYS A 86 -30.70 -25.98 17.10
C CYS A 86 -31.33 -25.58 15.76
N ARG A 87 -30.72 -24.61 15.05
CA ARG A 87 -31.18 -24.22 13.69
C ARG A 87 -30.97 -25.33 12.67
N LEU A 88 -29.89 -26.10 12.76
CA LEU A 88 -29.55 -27.15 11.80
C LEU A 88 -30.11 -28.53 12.19
N HIS A 89 -30.20 -28.81 13.49
CA HIS A 89 -30.76 -30.02 14.08
C HIS A 89 -32.09 -29.68 14.77
N LYS A 90 -33.20 -29.88 14.05
CA LYS A 90 -34.55 -29.60 14.57
C LYS A 90 -34.94 -30.44 15.79
N ASP A 91 -34.24 -31.55 16.01
CA ASP A 91 -34.49 -32.49 17.10
C ASP A 91 -33.85 -32.04 18.43
N ILE A 92 -33.00 -31.00 18.42
CA ILE A 92 -32.25 -30.54 19.58
C ILE A 92 -32.71 -29.14 19.98
N SER A 93 -33.15 -29.01 21.22
CA SER A 93 -33.60 -27.75 21.83
C SER A 93 -32.48 -27.11 22.66
N GLU A 94 -32.58 -25.79 22.93
CA GLU A 94 -31.58 -25.08 23.74
C GLU A 94 -31.50 -25.66 25.17
N SER A 95 -32.62 -26.16 25.71
CA SER A 95 -32.71 -26.79 27.03
C SER A 95 -31.85 -28.06 27.18
N ASP A 96 -31.54 -28.74 26.08
CA ASP A 96 -30.74 -29.97 26.11
C ASP A 96 -29.25 -29.72 26.41
N PHE A 97 -28.83 -28.45 26.38
CA PHE A 97 -27.47 -28.00 26.72
C PHE A 97 -27.37 -27.37 28.11
N ASP A 98 -28.50 -26.96 28.72
CA ASP A 98 -28.56 -26.33 30.05
C ASP A 98 -28.66 -27.36 31.19
N ILE A 99 -28.66 -28.66 30.88
CA ILE A 99 -28.61 -29.74 31.88
C ILE A 99 -27.21 -29.75 32.52
N ILE A 100 -27.02 -28.86 33.48
CA ILE A 100 -25.83 -28.69 34.29
C ILE A 100 -25.81 -29.82 35.32
N SER A 101 -24.85 -30.73 35.17
CA SER A 101 -24.47 -31.82 36.11
C SER A 101 -25.31 -33.11 36.04
N PRO A 102 -24.68 -34.30 35.97
CA PRO A 102 -25.37 -35.58 36.06
C PRO A 102 -25.64 -35.91 37.54
N ASP A 103 -26.57 -35.20 38.18
CA ASP A 103 -27.04 -35.58 39.53
C ASP A 103 -28.20 -36.60 39.48
N THR A 104 -28.51 -37.12 38.30
CA THR A 104 -29.47 -38.22 38.12
C THR A 104 -28.70 -39.51 37.82
N ASN A 105 -29.01 -40.59 38.55
CA ASN A 105 -28.46 -41.94 38.36
C ASN A 105 -28.85 -42.59 37.01
N ASP A 106 -29.37 -41.83 36.06
CA ASP A 106 -29.83 -42.31 34.76
C ASP A 106 -28.68 -42.35 33.75
N SER A 107 -28.41 -43.55 33.25
CA SER A 107 -27.38 -43.78 32.23
C SER A 107 -27.71 -43.11 30.90
N THR A 108 -29.00 -42.91 30.59
CA THR A 108 -29.51 -42.31 29.36
C THR A 108 -29.27 -40.80 29.31
N SER A 109 -29.60 -40.06 30.37
CA SER A 109 -29.37 -38.61 30.45
C SER A 109 -27.88 -38.27 30.37
N ARG A 110 -27.04 -39.11 30.97
CA ARG A 110 -25.58 -38.98 30.88
C ARG A 110 -25.04 -39.22 29.47
N GLN A 111 -25.62 -40.17 28.73
CA GLN A 111 -25.24 -40.43 27.33
C GLN A 111 -25.65 -39.28 26.40
N GLU A 112 -26.86 -38.74 26.57
CA GLU A 112 -27.36 -37.60 25.80
C GLU A 112 -26.53 -36.33 26.07
N TYR A 113 -26.17 -36.09 27.33
CA TYR A 113 -25.27 -35.01 27.71
C TYR A 113 -23.89 -35.13 27.06
N CYS A 114 -23.28 -36.32 27.09
CA CYS A 114 -21.99 -36.57 26.44
C CYS A 114 -22.07 -36.33 24.92
N LYS A 115 -23.14 -36.79 24.27
CA LYS A 115 -23.38 -36.59 22.84
C LYS A 115 -23.54 -35.10 22.49
N ASN A 116 -24.27 -34.35 23.28
CA ASN A 116 -24.45 -32.90 23.10
C ASN A 116 -23.14 -32.14 23.30
N GLN A 117 -22.31 -32.55 24.28
CA GLN A 117 -20.98 -31.98 24.46
C GLN A 117 -20.03 -32.27 23.28
N GLU A 118 -20.06 -33.49 22.74
CA GLU A 118 -19.27 -33.84 21.56
C GLU A 118 -19.71 -33.03 20.34
N LEU A 119 -21.02 -32.91 20.12
CA LEU A 119 -21.58 -32.07 19.07
C LEU A 119 -21.12 -30.62 19.20
N LEU A 120 -21.18 -30.06 20.41
CA LEU A 120 -20.71 -28.71 20.68
C LEU A 120 -19.21 -28.54 20.35
N LYS A 121 -18.37 -29.53 20.64
CA LYS A 121 -16.94 -29.50 20.27
C LYS A 121 -16.75 -29.51 18.75
N SER A 122 -17.47 -30.36 18.02
CA SER A 122 -17.43 -30.38 16.55
C SER A 122 -17.86 -29.03 15.96
N TYR A 123 -18.93 -28.45 16.49
CA TYR A 123 -19.44 -27.16 16.03
C TYR A 123 -18.53 -25.97 16.38
N LYS A 124 -17.71 -26.07 17.43
CA LYS A 124 -16.64 -25.09 17.68
C LYS A 124 -15.59 -25.11 16.56
N VAL A 125 -15.17 -26.28 16.09
CA VAL A 125 -14.26 -26.40 14.94
C VAL A 125 -14.90 -25.80 13.68
N VAL A 126 -16.20 -26.04 13.46
CA VAL A 126 -16.94 -25.42 12.35
C VAL A 126 -16.96 -23.89 12.48
N ALA A 127 -17.17 -23.36 13.69
CA ALA A 127 -17.15 -21.93 13.94
C ALA A 127 -15.76 -21.32 13.70
N GLU A 128 -14.68 -22.01 14.08
CA GLU A 128 -13.30 -21.59 13.80
C GLU A 128 -13.00 -21.59 12.30
N ASN A 129 -13.42 -22.63 11.57
CA ASN A 129 -13.30 -22.66 10.11
C ASN A 129 -14.11 -21.54 9.46
N PHE A 130 -15.32 -21.25 9.97
CA PHE A 130 -16.12 -20.13 9.50
C PHE A 130 -15.42 -18.78 9.74
N ALA A 131 -14.80 -18.61 10.91
CA ALA A 131 -13.97 -17.44 11.19
C ALA A 131 -12.77 -17.34 10.23
N GLN A 132 -12.10 -18.46 9.94
CA GLN A 132 -10.94 -18.51 9.03
C GLN A 132 -11.31 -18.10 7.59
N LEU A 133 -12.54 -18.33 7.13
CA LEU A 133 -13.00 -17.84 5.82
C LEU A 133 -12.95 -16.30 5.70
N HIS A 134 -13.01 -15.58 6.82
CA HIS A 134 -12.84 -14.13 6.87
C HIS A 134 -11.38 -13.68 6.85
N ASP A 135 -10.41 -14.59 6.92
CA ASP A 135 -8.98 -14.27 6.96
C ASP A 135 -8.33 -14.40 5.58
N THR A 136 -9.13 -14.66 4.55
CA THR A 136 -8.66 -15.01 3.21
C THR A 136 -7.98 -13.84 2.48
N PRO A 137 -6.94 -14.11 1.66
CA PRO A 137 -6.27 -13.10 0.84
C PRO A 137 -7.21 -12.35 -0.09
N ASN A 138 -8.21 -13.05 -0.64
CA ASN A 138 -9.24 -12.45 -1.49
C ASN A 138 -10.00 -11.33 -0.77
N ARG A 139 -10.32 -11.53 0.52
CA ARG A 139 -10.95 -10.47 1.32
C ARG A 139 -9.98 -9.32 1.57
N MET A 140 -8.70 -9.59 1.80
CA MET A 140 -7.69 -8.52 1.95
C MET A 140 -7.59 -7.66 0.69
N LEU A 141 -7.63 -8.29 -0.50
CA LEU A 141 -7.60 -7.61 -1.79
C LEU A 141 -8.86 -6.78 -2.02
N LEU A 142 -10.04 -7.34 -1.74
CA LEU A 142 -11.32 -6.62 -1.84
C LEU A 142 -11.43 -5.44 -0.88
N LYS A 143 -10.74 -5.51 0.27
CA LYS A 143 -10.63 -4.40 1.21
C LYS A 143 -9.51 -3.41 0.86
N GLY A 144 -8.73 -3.67 -0.18
CA GLY A 144 -7.68 -2.80 -0.67
C GLY A 144 -6.47 -2.70 0.26
N VAL A 145 -6.27 -3.66 1.17
CA VAL A 145 -5.11 -3.61 2.09
C VAL A 145 -3.85 -4.21 1.46
N ILE A 146 -4.03 -5.23 0.62
CA ILE A 146 -2.95 -5.76 -0.22
C ILE A 146 -3.11 -5.22 -1.63
N ARG A 147 -1.98 -5.08 -2.33
CA ARG A 147 -1.96 -4.64 -3.72
C ARG A 147 -2.41 -5.76 -4.67
N GLU A 148 -1.88 -6.96 -4.48
CA GLU A 148 -2.13 -8.10 -5.34
C GLU A 148 -1.86 -9.42 -4.59
N ILE A 149 -2.53 -10.49 -5.03
CA ILE A 149 -2.25 -11.86 -4.58
C ILE A 149 -1.22 -12.46 -5.53
N VAL A 150 -0.07 -12.85 -5.00
CA VAL A 150 1.06 -13.33 -5.80
C VAL A 150 1.33 -14.78 -5.44
N THR A 151 1.25 -15.67 -6.44
CA THR A 151 1.55 -17.10 -6.25
C THR A 151 3.02 -17.29 -5.91
N TRP A 152 3.32 -18.10 -4.90
CA TRP A 152 4.69 -18.32 -4.42
C TRP A 152 5.66 -18.80 -5.50
N ARG A 153 5.20 -19.67 -6.40
CA ARG A 153 6.00 -20.23 -7.49
C ARG A 153 6.58 -19.14 -8.42
N ASP A 154 5.77 -18.13 -8.72
CA ASP A 154 6.13 -17.03 -9.64
C ASP A 154 6.61 -15.78 -8.91
N SER A 155 6.56 -15.77 -7.57
CA SER A 155 6.91 -14.63 -6.71
C SER A 155 8.29 -14.05 -7.02
N ARG A 156 9.30 -14.90 -7.25
CA ARG A 156 10.67 -14.44 -7.57
C ARG A 156 10.70 -13.61 -8.86
N LYS A 157 10.01 -14.08 -9.90
CA LYS A 157 9.96 -13.37 -11.20
C LYS A 157 9.18 -12.07 -11.05
N PHE A 158 8.05 -12.12 -10.34
CA PHE A 158 7.23 -10.96 -10.05
C PHE A 158 8.03 -9.88 -9.31
N PHE A 159 8.61 -10.22 -8.14
CA PHE A 159 9.34 -9.27 -7.32
C PHE A 159 10.61 -8.74 -7.98
N TYR A 160 11.27 -9.53 -8.84
CA TYR A 160 12.40 -9.04 -9.63
C TYR A 160 12.01 -7.85 -10.51
N TRP A 161 10.94 -7.99 -11.29
CA TRP A 161 10.48 -6.92 -12.18
C TRP A 161 9.86 -5.76 -11.41
N ARG A 162 9.08 -6.06 -10.37
CA ARG A 162 8.47 -5.06 -9.49
C ARG A 162 9.53 -4.20 -8.81
N LEU A 163 10.55 -4.81 -8.20
CA LEU A 163 11.64 -4.08 -7.55
C LEU A 163 12.35 -3.18 -8.54
N LYS A 164 12.72 -3.72 -9.70
CA LYS A 164 13.45 -2.98 -10.72
C LYS A 164 12.63 -1.78 -11.23
N ARG A 165 11.32 -1.94 -11.44
CA ARG A 165 10.41 -0.84 -11.77
C ARG A 165 10.42 0.24 -10.70
N ARG A 166 10.30 -0.16 -9.42
CA ARG A 166 10.23 0.78 -8.29
C ARG A 166 11.53 1.56 -8.09
N LEU A 167 12.67 0.91 -8.29
CA LEU A 167 13.98 1.58 -8.24
C LEU A 167 14.13 2.62 -9.37
N TYR A 168 13.72 2.30 -10.60
CA TYR A 168 13.74 3.29 -11.69
C TYR A 168 12.75 4.43 -11.44
N GLN A 169 11.52 4.12 -11.01
CA GLN A 169 10.52 5.13 -10.67
C GLN A 169 11.04 6.06 -9.57
N GLN A 170 11.75 5.54 -8.58
CA GLN A 170 12.36 6.34 -7.52
C GLN A 170 13.47 7.25 -8.05
N LYS A 171 14.32 6.75 -8.95
CA LYS A 171 15.35 7.57 -9.60
C LYS A 171 14.71 8.75 -10.34
N VAL A 172 13.70 8.48 -11.17
CA VAL A 172 12.95 9.54 -11.88
C VAL A 172 12.26 10.50 -10.92
N SER A 173 11.67 9.97 -9.84
CA SER A 173 11.05 10.80 -8.80
C SER A 173 12.05 11.72 -8.12
N PHE A 174 13.30 11.28 -7.92
CA PHE A 174 14.35 12.10 -7.35
C PHE A 174 14.76 13.23 -8.30
N ASP A 175 14.95 12.91 -9.58
CA ASP A 175 15.32 13.89 -10.60
C ASP A 175 14.21 14.95 -10.78
N LEU A 176 12.94 14.51 -10.80
CA LEU A 176 11.77 15.40 -10.86
C LEU A 176 11.65 16.31 -9.64
N LYS A 177 11.86 15.79 -8.43
CA LYS A 177 11.87 16.60 -7.21
C LYS A 177 13.03 17.59 -7.17
N THR A 178 14.17 17.22 -7.74
CA THR A 178 15.33 18.12 -7.85
C THR A 178 15.01 19.27 -8.82
N ALA A 179 14.35 18.96 -9.94
CA ALA A 179 13.91 19.97 -10.91
C ALA A 179 12.77 20.87 -10.38
N ASN A 180 11.83 20.29 -9.62
CA ASN A 180 10.73 21.02 -9.00
C ASN A 180 10.45 20.47 -7.58
N PRO A 181 10.95 21.16 -6.54
CA PRO A 181 10.79 20.72 -5.15
C PRO A 181 9.35 20.69 -4.65
N LEU A 182 8.43 21.39 -5.32
CA LEU A 182 7.03 21.55 -4.88
C LEU A 182 6.10 20.44 -5.42
N ILE A 183 6.59 19.50 -6.23
CA ILE A 183 5.75 18.47 -6.82
C ILE A 183 5.38 17.39 -5.79
N ASN A 184 4.08 17.12 -5.68
CA ASN A 184 3.53 16.03 -4.87
C ASN A 184 3.79 14.65 -5.47
N HIS A 185 3.90 13.62 -4.62
CA HIS A 185 4.18 12.24 -5.06
C HIS A 185 3.15 11.65 -6.02
N GLU A 186 1.87 11.98 -5.86
CA GLU A 186 0.80 11.53 -6.78
C GLU A 186 0.99 12.15 -8.17
N SER A 187 1.27 13.45 -8.23
CA SER A 187 1.57 14.15 -9.48
C SER A 187 2.78 13.55 -10.20
N ILE A 188 3.83 13.16 -9.46
CA ILE A 188 4.99 12.47 -10.04
C ILE A 188 4.57 11.16 -10.72
N SER A 189 3.73 10.36 -10.06
CA SER A 189 3.26 9.10 -10.63
C SER A 189 2.44 9.32 -11.90
N ASN A 190 1.60 10.36 -11.92
CA ASN A 190 0.81 10.74 -13.09
C ASN A 190 1.68 11.25 -14.25
N ILE A 191 2.71 12.07 -13.96
CA ILE A 191 3.66 12.57 -14.98
C ILE A 191 4.43 11.41 -15.61
N ILE A 192 4.91 10.46 -14.78
CA ILE A 192 5.60 9.27 -15.27
C ILE A 192 4.68 8.44 -16.16
N GLN A 193 3.41 8.30 -15.77
CA GLN A 193 2.43 7.60 -16.58
C GLN A 193 2.16 8.33 -17.91
N SER A 194 1.99 9.66 -17.90
CA SER A 194 1.77 10.41 -19.13
C SER A 194 2.96 10.32 -20.09
N TRP A 195 4.20 10.39 -19.58
CA TRP A 195 5.40 10.18 -20.38
C TRP A 195 5.48 8.78 -21.01
N PHE A 196 4.99 7.76 -20.31
CA PHE A 196 4.90 6.41 -20.87
C PHE A 196 3.87 6.34 -21.99
N GLU A 197 2.71 6.96 -21.79
CA GLU A 197 1.60 6.98 -22.77
C GLU A 197 1.94 7.78 -24.03
N GLU A 198 2.64 8.91 -23.89
CA GLU A 198 3.14 9.75 -25.01
C GLU A 198 4.12 9.00 -25.91
N GLN A 199 4.96 8.11 -25.35
CA GLN A 199 5.92 7.33 -26.12
C GLN A 199 5.31 6.04 -26.69
N ASN A 200 4.23 5.54 -26.09
CA ASN A 200 3.59 4.26 -26.44
C ASN A 200 2.11 4.46 -26.81
N PHE A 201 1.86 5.26 -27.86
CA PHE A 201 0.52 5.48 -28.39
C PHE A 201 -0.21 4.14 -28.64
N ASN A 202 -1.41 4.00 -28.07
CA ASN A 202 -2.31 2.82 -28.12
C ASN A 202 -1.92 1.61 -27.25
N GLN A 203 -0.87 1.69 -26.43
CA GLN A 203 -0.43 0.59 -25.56
C GLN A 203 -0.48 0.94 -24.06
N ASN A 204 -1.38 1.84 -23.65
CA ASN A 204 -1.48 2.30 -22.25
C ASN A 204 -1.71 1.16 -21.25
N HIS A 205 -2.40 0.09 -21.66
CA HIS A 205 -2.62 -1.10 -20.83
C HIS A 205 -1.29 -1.80 -20.42
N LEU A 206 -0.22 -1.63 -21.20
CA LEU A 206 1.09 -2.19 -20.88
C LEU A 206 1.74 -1.54 -19.65
N TYR A 207 1.24 -0.39 -19.18
CA TYR A 207 1.72 0.23 -17.96
C TYR A 207 1.47 -0.63 -16.70
N LEU A 208 0.51 -1.56 -16.77
CA LEU A 208 0.26 -2.54 -15.72
C LEU A 208 1.37 -3.61 -15.67
N ASN A 209 2.05 -3.88 -16.78
CA ASN A 209 3.09 -4.91 -16.85
C ASN A 209 4.45 -4.34 -16.46
N ASP A 210 4.95 -4.77 -15.29
CA ASP A 210 6.23 -4.30 -14.75
C ASP A 210 7.42 -4.54 -15.68
N GLU A 211 7.47 -5.66 -16.41
CA GLU A 211 8.58 -5.98 -17.33
C GLU A 211 8.66 -4.98 -18.48
N LYS A 212 7.51 -4.63 -19.07
CA LYS A 212 7.45 -3.69 -20.20
C LYS A 212 7.82 -2.27 -19.76
N VAL A 213 7.30 -1.83 -18.62
CA VAL A 213 7.64 -0.52 -18.04
C VAL A 213 9.13 -0.44 -17.69
N VAL A 214 9.73 -1.52 -17.17
CA VAL A 214 11.17 -1.56 -16.91
C VAL A 214 11.98 -1.43 -18.18
N LYS A 215 11.61 -2.15 -19.25
CA LYS A 215 12.32 -2.04 -20.55
C LYS A 215 12.26 -0.62 -21.09
N TRP A 216 11.08 0.01 -21.03
CA TRP A 216 10.93 1.43 -21.36
C TRP A 216 11.82 2.33 -20.51
N TYR A 217 11.86 2.14 -19.18
CA TYR A 217 12.78 2.90 -18.32
C TYR A 217 14.24 2.69 -18.71
N GLN A 218 14.65 1.48 -19.09
CA GLN A 218 16.02 1.22 -19.53
C GLN A 218 16.32 1.96 -20.84
N GLU A 219 15.40 1.98 -21.79
CA GLU A 219 15.54 2.73 -23.03
C GLU A 219 15.57 4.25 -22.80
N VAL A 220 14.73 4.76 -21.90
CA VAL A 220 14.60 6.20 -21.63
C VAL A 220 15.72 6.73 -20.72
N ILE A 221 16.13 5.99 -19.69
CA ILE A 221 17.07 6.45 -18.66
C ILE A 221 18.52 6.03 -18.95
N LEU A 222 18.77 4.84 -19.50
CA LEU A 222 20.14 4.34 -19.71
C LEU A 222 20.70 4.70 -21.09
N SER A 223 19.86 5.03 -22.06
CA SER A 223 20.38 5.58 -23.30
C SER A 223 20.70 7.06 -23.07
N ASP A 224 21.99 7.38 -22.90
CA ASP A 224 22.50 8.77 -22.85
C ASP A 224 22.10 9.60 -24.10
N LYS A 225 21.52 8.95 -25.11
CA LYS A 225 21.03 9.56 -26.35
C LYS A 225 19.58 10.03 -26.29
N ASN A 226 18.79 9.63 -25.30
CA ASN A 226 17.38 10.02 -25.25
C ASN A 226 17.22 11.45 -24.74
N THR A 227 17.02 12.37 -25.68
CA THR A 227 16.76 13.79 -25.41
C THR A 227 15.45 14.01 -24.65
N PHE A 228 14.43 13.17 -24.88
CA PHE A 228 13.10 13.34 -24.31
C PHE A 228 13.08 13.46 -22.77
N TYR A 229 13.76 12.56 -22.05
CA TYR A 229 13.78 12.58 -20.59
C TYR A 229 14.46 13.83 -20.03
N ASN A 230 15.65 14.12 -20.54
CA ASN A 230 16.45 15.26 -20.10
C ASN A 230 15.79 16.59 -20.48
N ASP A 231 15.19 16.68 -21.66
CA ASP A 231 14.49 17.87 -22.14
C ASP A 231 13.23 18.13 -21.32
N ASN A 232 12.46 17.09 -20.99
CA ASN A 232 11.30 17.23 -20.11
C ASN A 232 11.69 17.66 -18.70
N ILE A 233 12.76 17.13 -18.14
CA ILE A 233 13.26 17.55 -16.82
C ILE A 233 13.76 19.01 -16.87
N LYS A 234 14.52 19.39 -17.88
CA LYS A 234 14.97 20.78 -18.08
C LYS A 234 13.80 21.73 -18.27
N TYR A 235 12.79 21.32 -19.04
CA TYR A 235 11.56 22.06 -19.25
C TYR A 235 10.84 22.29 -17.92
N MET A 236 10.68 21.25 -17.10
CA MET A 236 10.07 21.35 -15.78
C MET A 236 10.86 22.25 -14.82
N SER A 237 12.19 22.15 -14.84
CA SER A 237 13.06 23.03 -14.04
C SER A 237 12.90 24.50 -14.47
N ARG A 238 12.93 24.77 -15.78
CA ARG A 238 12.73 26.12 -16.33
C ARG A 238 11.37 26.70 -15.95
N GLN A 239 10.31 25.90 -16.05
CA GLN A 239 8.96 26.31 -15.64
C GLN A 239 8.90 26.64 -14.15
N THR A 240 9.59 25.85 -13.32
CA THR A 240 9.66 26.08 -11.88
C THR A 240 10.39 27.39 -11.57
N SER A 241 11.58 27.61 -12.16
CA SER A 241 12.33 28.86 -11.99
C SER A 241 11.53 30.08 -12.47
N PHE A 242 10.83 29.97 -13.59
CA PHE A 242 9.97 31.03 -14.11
C PHE A 242 8.83 31.35 -13.14
N ASN A 243 8.13 30.33 -12.64
CA ASN A 243 7.07 30.50 -11.65
C ASN A 243 7.61 31.11 -10.34
N SER A 244 8.80 30.72 -9.88
CA SER A 244 9.44 31.34 -8.72
C SER A 244 9.70 32.83 -8.95
N ILE A 245 10.25 33.22 -10.11
CA ILE A 245 10.46 34.64 -10.45
C ILE A 245 9.13 35.39 -10.47
N LYS A 246 8.10 34.81 -11.09
CA LYS A 246 6.75 35.41 -11.14
C LYS A 246 6.20 35.65 -9.73
N THR A 247 6.28 34.65 -8.85
CA THR A 247 5.80 34.80 -7.46
C THR A 247 6.58 35.87 -6.70
N VAL A 248 7.88 36.03 -6.95
CA VAL A 248 8.71 37.08 -6.32
C VAL A 248 8.34 38.47 -6.83
N LEU A 249 8.09 38.63 -8.13
CA LEU A 249 7.65 39.89 -8.71
C LEU A 249 6.23 40.28 -8.26
N ASP A 250 5.33 39.31 -8.16
CA ASP A 250 3.95 39.53 -7.68
C ASP A 250 3.92 39.93 -6.19
N THR A 251 4.86 39.42 -5.39
CA THR A 251 4.97 39.76 -3.95
C THR A 251 5.72 41.06 -3.70
N ASN A 252 6.71 41.41 -4.52
CA ASN A 252 7.50 42.63 -4.40
C ASN A 252 7.60 43.39 -5.74
N PRO A 253 6.59 44.22 -6.08
CA PRO A 253 6.56 44.95 -7.34
C PRO A 253 7.70 45.98 -7.50
N SER A 254 8.28 46.45 -6.39
CA SER A 254 9.35 47.47 -6.41
C SER A 254 10.64 46.99 -7.07
N ILE A 255 10.91 45.69 -7.11
CA ILE A 255 12.15 45.09 -7.63
C ILE A 255 12.09 44.89 -9.17
N LEU A 256 10.93 45.19 -9.78
CA LEU A 256 10.71 44.96 -11.21
C LEU A 256 11.66 45.75 -12.11
N MET A 257 11.89 47.03 -11.81
CA MET A 257 12.80 47.85 -12.61
C MET A 257 14.26 47.39 -12.49
N ASP A 258 14.71 47.07 -11.27
CA ASP A 258 16.07 46.60 -11.02
C ASP A 258 16.33 45.23 -11.69
N THR A 259 15.33 44.35 -11.69
CA THR A 259 15.42 43.05 -12.38
C THR A 259 15.43 43.19 -13.90
N MET A 260 14.65 44.12 -14.47
CA MET A 260 14.73 44.42 -15.91
C MET A 260 16.09 44.97 -16.30
N ILE A 261 16.66 45.88 -15.51
CA ILE A 261 18.00 46.43 -15.76
C ILE A 261 19.05 45.31 -15.71
N TYR A 262 19.00 44.46 -14.69
CA TYR A 262 19.91 43.31 -14.56
C TYR A 262 19.78 42.32 -15.74
N ALA A 263 18.55 42.01 -16.16
CA ALA A 263 18.29 41.14 -17.29
C ALA A 263 18.84 41.72 -18.60
N LEU A 264 18.64 43.02 -18.85
CA LEU A 264 19.13 43.71 -20.04
C LEU A 264 20.66 43.81 -20.09
N GLN A 265 21.32 43.98 -18.95
CA GLN A 265 22.79 44.02 -18.89
C GLN A 265 23.43 42.69 -19.30
N ASN A 266 22.81 41.57 -18.92
CA ASN A 266 23.32 40.23 -19.19
C ASN A 266 22.78 39.60 -20.48
N ALA A 267 21.78 40.23 -21.11
CA ALA A 267 21.21 39.76 -22.38
C ALA A 267 22.19 39.96 -23.55
N THR A 268 22.09 39.07 -24.54
CA THR A 268 22.81 39.19 -25.80
C THR A 268 22.27 40.36 -26.64
N ASP A 269 23.08 40.90 -27.55
CA ASP A 269 22.65 42.06 -28.37
C ASP A 269 21.42 41.76 -29.25
N SER A 270 21.23 40.49 -29.64
CA SER A 270 20.01 40.03 -30.32
C SER A 270 18.78 40.11 -29.41
N GLU A 271 18.87 39.63 -28.17
CA GLU A 271 17.77 39.67 -27.20
C GLU A 271 17.43 41.11 -26.80
N LYS A 272 18.43 41.99 -26.69
CA LYS A 272 18.21 43.43 -26.46
C LYS A 272 17.44 44.08 -27.61
N GLN A 273 17.79 43.78 -28.86
CA GLN A 273 17.08 44.30 -30.03
C GLN A 273 15.63 43.80 -30.08
N GLU A 274 15.40 42.53 -29.75
CA GLU A 274 14.05 41.95 -29.72
C GLU A 274 13.21 42.55 -28.58
N PHE A 275 13.79 42.75 -27.40
CA PHE A 275 13.13 43.43 -26.29
C PHE A 275 12.76 44.88 -26.64
N MET A 276 13.68 45.66 -27.23
CA MET A 276 13.41 47.04 -27.68
C MET A 276 12.33 47.08 -28.78
N ARG A 277 12.28 46.06 -29.65
CA ARG A 277 11.23 45.93 -30.67
C ARG A 277 9.86 45.58 -30.05
N ILE A 278 9.82 44.80 -28.97
CA ILE A 278 8.58 44.47 -28.27
C ILE A 278 8.06 45.68 -27.50
N ILE A 279 8.93 46.42 -26.81
CA ILE A 279 8.54 47.65 -26.09
C ILE A 279 8.09 48.75 -27.07
N SER A 280 8.77 48.95 -28.19
CA SER A 280 8.36 50.00 -29.16
C SER A 280 7.03 49.71 -29.89
N LYS A 281 6.45 48.52 -29.70
CA LYS A 281 5.11 48.14 -30.18
C LYS A 281 4.00 48.37 -29.15
N HIS A 282 4.33 48.82 -27.94
CA HIS A 282 3.38 49.24 -26.91
C HIS A 282 3.61 50.71 -26.55
#